data_AF-A0A923KZ12-F1
#
_entry.id   AF-A0A923KZ12-F1
#
_cell.length_a   1.000
_cell.length_b   1.000
_cell.length_c   1.000
_cell.angle_alpha   90.00
_cell.angle_beta   90.00
_cell.angle_gamma   90.00
#
_symmetry.space_group_name_H-M   'P 1'
#
loop_
_entity.id
_entity.type
_entity.pdbx_description
1 polymer ?
#
loop_
_entity_poly.entity_id
_entity_poly.type
_entity_poly.pdbx_seq_one_letter_code
_entity_poly.pdbx_strand_id
1 'polypeptide(L)'
;MMNEIKDIVGFKIAEAERRAHWADILSAWVGLQLEFANQLGSAAYCYTERTNVGLLAQAALRAGRFALEEYQVVSSKTHGPLQEVWAGHCDCWLSGGEYGELIEAKQEFLAIRSPLAAKQAERVLDQAVAAASMTRGDAPLSATGLAFLPVFLRASCNPEGNQFETELQNLALGLQACNADFVAWCFPSATRNYLGHSGTELMPGILLLGRAVAD
;
A
#
# COMPACT_ATOMS: atom_id res chain seq x y z
N MET A 1 14.73 29.75 -16.36
CA MET A 1 14.86 28.29 -16.25
C MET A 1 13.67 27.80 -15.45
N MET A 2 12.74 27.06 -16.06
CA MET A 2 11.70 26.36 -15.29
C MET A 2 12.40 25.21 -14.57
N ASN A 3 12.30 25.15 -13.24
CA ASN A 3 12.71 23.97 -12.49
C ASN A 3 11.88 22.79 -13.01
N GLU A 4 12.56 21.75 -13.48
CA GLU A 4 11.91 20.51 -13.87
C GLU A 4 11.32 19.88 -12.61
N ILE A 5 9.99 19.83 -12.54
CA ILE A 5 9.26 19.25 -11.40
C ILE A 5 9.44 17.73 -11.47
N LYS A 6 10.25 17.16 -10.58
CA LYS A 6 10.57 15.73 -10.56
C LYS A 6 9.65 14.97 -9.62
N ASP A 7 9.30 13.73 -9.97
CA ASP A 7 8.57 12.80 -9.11
C ASP A 7 9.33 12.55 -7.79
N ILE A 8 8.60 12.36 -6.69
CA ILE A 8 9.20 11.97 -5.40
C ILE A 8 8.75 10.55 -5.10
N VAL A 9 9.67 9.60 -5.26
CA VAL A 9 9.37 8.17 -5.18
C VAL A 9 10.44 7.41 -4.42
N GLY A 10 10.10 6.24 -3.91
CA GLY A 10 11.06 5.34 -3.28
C GLY A 10 10.41 4.29 -2.40
N PHE A 11 11.24 3.44 -1.83
CA PHE A 11 10.84 2.47 -0.82
C PHE A 11 12.00 2.14 0.12
N LYS A 12 11.67 1.54 1.26
CA LYS A 12 12.59 1.05 2.29
C LYS A 12 12.07 -0.28 2.84
N ILE A 13 12.97 -1.21 3.11
CA ILE A 13 12.67 -2.50 3.75
C ILE A 13 13.56 -2.61 5.00
N ALA A 14 12.96 -2.92 6.16
CA ALA A 14 13.65 -3.02 7.45
C ALA A 14 14.48 -4.31 7.56
N GLU A 15 13.94 -5.46 7.14
CA GLU A 15 14.61 -6.78 7.14
C GLU A 15 14.77 -7.31 5.71
N ALA A 16 15.71 -6.74 4.96
CA ALA A 16 15.87 -6.97 3.52
C ALA A 16 16.01 -8.46 3.14
N GLU A 17 16.64 -9.30 3.95
CA GLU A 17 16.80 -10.73 3.65
C GLU A 17 15.49 -11.52 3.75
N ARG A 18 14.67 -11.24 4.77
CA ARG A 18 13.39 -11.95 5.02
C ARG A 18 12.23 -11.45 4.16
N ARG A 19 12.37 -10.24 3.63
CA ARG A 19 11.34 -9.56 2.81
C ARG A 19 11.90 -9.16 1.44
N ALA A 20 12.93 -9.85 0.96
CA ALA A 20 13.62 -9.53 -0.28
C ALA A 20 12.65 -9.46 -1.47
N HIS A 21 11.63 -10.32 -1.47
CA HIS A 21 10.64 -10.36 -2.54
C HIS A 21 9.79 -9.10 -2.66
N TRP A 22 9.60 -8.38 -1.57
CA TRP A 22 8.88 -7.12 -1.60
C TRP A 22 9.66 -6.03 -2.34
N ALA A 23 10.99 -6.12 -2.44
CA ALA A 23 11.78 -5.09 -3.14
C ALA A 23 11.35 -4.92 -4.61
N ASP A 24 11.23 -6.04 -5.33
CA ASP A 24 10.83 -6.02 -6.74
C ASP A 24 9.35 -5.62 -6.91
N ILE A 25 8.48 -6.09 -6.01
CA ILE A 25 7.05 -5.73 -6.00
C ILE A 25 6.87 -4.24 -5.75
N LEU A 26 7.54 -3.66 -4.74
CA LEU A 26 7.42 -2.25 -4.38
C LEU A 26 7.97 -1.35 -5.49
N SER A 27 9.11 -1.73 -6.10
CA SER A 27 9.65 -1.03 -7.26
C SER A 27 8.66 -1.04 -8.43
N ALA A 28 8.06 -2.19 -8.74
CA ALA A 28 7.05 -2.30 -9.79
C ALA A 28 5.75 -1.52 -9.46
N TRP A 29 5.34 -1.51 -8.19
CA TRP A 29 4.16 -0.78 -7.72
C TRP A 29 4.34 0.73 -7.87
N VAL A 30 5.50 1.26 -7.46
CA VAL A 30 5.85 2.68 -7.70
C VAL A 30 5.78 3.01 -9.18
N GLY A 31 6.36 2.16 -10.04
CA GLY A 31 6.34 2.33 -11.49
C GLY A 31 4.93 2.35 -12.07
N LEU A 32 4.05 1.47 -11.59
CA LEU A 32 2.64 1.42 -12.00
C LEU A 32 1.84 2.65 -11.57
N GLN A 33 2.08 3.17 -10.37
CA GLN A 33 1.45 4.42 -9.92
C GLN A 33 1.86 5.60 -10.82
N LEU A 34 3.15 5.70 -11.16
CA LEU A 34 3.64 6.71 -12.10
C LEU A 34 3.04 6.53 -13.50
N GLU A 35 2.97 5.30 -13.99
CA GLU A 35 2.41 4.98 -15.29
C GLU A 35 0.93 5.38 -15.37
N PHE A 36 0.13 5.03 -14.36
CA PHE A 36 -1.27 5.40 -14.27
C PHE A 36 -1.45 6.92 -14.24
N ALA A 37 -0.65 7.61 -13.41
CA ALA A 37 -0.66 9.06 -13.29
C ALA A 37 -0.35 9.74 -14.63
N ASN A 38 0.70 9.29 -15.32
CA ASN A 38 1.17 9.92 -16.56
C ASN A 38 0.30 9.59 -17.77
N GLN A 39 -0.23 8.37 -17.88
CA GLN A 39 -1.03 7.97 -19.04
C GLN A 39 -2.48 8.44 -18.95
N LEU A 40 -3.07 8.40 -17.75
CA LEU A 40 -4.49 8.72 -17.57
C LEU A 40 -4.73 10.13 -17.01
N GLY A 41 -3.68 10.84 -16.58
CA GLY A 41 -3.82 12.13 -15.91
C GLY A 41 -4.67 12.04 -14.63
N SER A 42 -4.69 10.85 -14.00
CA SER A 42 -5.56 10.52 -12.88
C SER A 42 -4.78 9.85 -11.76
N ALA A 43 -5.32 9.90 -10.55
CA ALA A 43 -4.70 9.32 -9.36
C ALA A 43 -5.43 8.04 -8.96
N ALA A 44 -4.85 6.87 -9.27
CA ALA A 44 -5.46 5.57 -8.92
C ALA A 44 -5.74 5.43 -7.42
N TYR A 45 -4.88 6.04 -6.60
CA TYR A 45 -5.01 6.06 -5.15
C TYR A 45 -6.21 6.88 -4.64
N CYS A 46 -6.92 7.63 -5.49
CA CYS A 46 -8.15 8.33 -5.11
C CYS A 46 -9.40 7.45 -5.11
N TYR A 47 -9.31 6.23 -5.67
CA TYR A 47 -10.42 5.29 -5.70
C TYR A 47 -10.46 4.48 -4.40
N THR A 48 -10.80 3.19 -4.49
CA THR A 48 -10.99 2.32 -3.34
C THR A 48 -9.73 1.51 -3.04
N GLU A 49 -9.73 0.88 -1.86
CA GLU A 49 -8.73 -0.09 -1.44
C GLU A 49 -8.49 -1.17 -2.51
N ARG A 50 -9.57 -1.70 -3.09
CA ARG A 50 -9.52 -2.70 -4.17
C ARG A 50 -8.75 -2.22 -5.39
N THR A 51 -8.85 -0.94 -5.77
CA THR A 51 -8.05 -0.40 -6.88
C THR A 51 -6.56 -0.46 -6.58
N ASN A 52 -6.16 -0.14 -5.35
CA ASN A 52 -4.77 -0.21 -4.93
C ASN A 52 -4.27 -1.65 -4.79
N VAL A 53 -5.12 -2.57 -4.33
CA VAL A 53 -4.84 -4.01 -4.33
C VAL A 53 -4.64 -4.53 -5.75
N GLY A 54 -5.48 -4.15 -6.72
CA GLY A 54 -5.31 -4.53 -8.12
C GLY A 54 -4.01 -4.02 -8.75
N LEU A 55 -3.60 -2.78 -8.45
CA LEU A 55 -2.28 -2.28 -8.86
C LEU A 55 -1.13 -3.05 -8.21
N LEU A 56 -1.28 -3.47 -6.95
CA LEU A 56 -0.30 -4.31 -6.28
C LEU A 56 -0.23 -5.71 -6.90
N ALA A 57 -1.36 -6.32 -7.25
CA ALA A 57 -1.42 -7.59 -7.93
C ALA A 57 -0.71 -7.53 -9.30
N GLN A 58 -0.92 -6.44 -10.05
CA GLN A 58 -0.19 -6.19 -11.28
C GLN A 58 1.32 -5.96 -11.05
N ALA A 59 1.69 -5.28 -9.96
CA ALA A 59 3.08 -5.11 -9.57
C ALA A 59 3.76 -6.45 -9.25
N ALA A 60 3.06 -7.34 -8.53
CA ALA A 60 3.53 -8.70 -8.27
C ALA A 60 3.76 -9.47 -9.57
N LEU A 61 2.85 -9.37 -10.54
CA LEU A 61 3.03 -9.97 -11.87
C LEU A 61 4.26 -9.43 -12.61
N ARG A 62 4.48 -8.10 -12.58
CA ARG A 62 5.69 -7.49 -13.15
C ARG A 62 6.98 -7.94 -12.45
N ALA A 63 6.89 -8.27 -11.16
CA ALA A 63 7.98 -8.82 -10.36
C ALA A 63 8.13 -10.35 -10.49
N GLY A 64 7.46 -10.99 -11.46
CA GLY A 64 7.57 -12.43 -11.71
C GLY A 64 6.82 -13.31 -10.70
N ARG A 65 5.82 -12.75 -10.02
CA ARG A 65 4.96 -13.46 -9.05
C ARG A 65 3.53 -13.53 -9.55
N PHE A 66 2.74 -14.42 -8.97
CA PHE A 66 1.31 -14.46 -9.23
C PHE A 66 0.58 -13.80 -8.07
N ALA A 67 -0.54 -13.16 -8.39
CA ALA A 67 -1.43 -12.55 -7.43
C ALA A 67 -2.87 -12.95 -7.78
N LEU A 68 -3.64 -13.31 -6.78
CA LEU A 68 -5.08 -13.56 -6.89
C LEU A 68 -5.80 -12.64 -5.92
N GLU A 69 -6.55 -11.69 -6.44
CA GLU A 69 -7.43 -10.84 -5.63
C GLU A 69 -8.64 -11.63 -5.16
N GLU A 70 -9.19 -11.23 -4.02
CA GLU A 70 -10.41 -11.83 -3.45
C GLU A 70 -10.26 -13.36 -3.26
N TYR A 71 -9.10 -13.76 -2.72
CA TYR A 71 -8.72 -15.17 -2.61
C TYR A 71 -9.38 -15.83 -1.40
N GLN A 72 -10.07 -16.95 -1.65
CA GLN A 72 -10.69 -17.74 -0.60
C GLN A 72 -9.77 -18.90 -0.19
N VAL A 73 -9.36 -18.92 1.07
CA VAL A 73 -8.61 -20.04 1.65
C VAL A 73 -9.62 -21.15 1.99
N VAL A 74 -9.44 -22.34 1.42
CA VAL A 74 -10.27 -23.51 1.76
C VAL A 74 -9.39 -24.56 2.45
N SER A 75 -9.46 -24.65 3.78
CA SER A 75 -8.78 -25.72 4.51
C SER A 75 -9.62 -26.99 4.51
N SER A 76 -9.36 -27.94 3.61
CA SER A 76 -10.04 -29.25 3.69
C SER A 76 -9.30 -30.17 4.68
N LYS A 77 -9.95 -30.57 5.78
CA LYS A 77 -9.53 -31.71 6.59
C LYS A 77 -10.06 -32.99 5.92
N THR A 78 -9.26 -33.64 5.10
CA THR A 78 -9.64 -34.95 4.56
C THR A 78 -9.76 -35.95 5.72
N HIS A 79 -11.01 -36.31 6.05
CA HIS A 79 -11.53 -37.40 6.93
C HIS A 79 -12.15 -37.00 8.29
N GLY A 80 -13.47 -36.73 8.30
CA GLY A 80 -14.32 -36.73 9.50
C GLY A 80 -15.55 -35.82 9.40
N PRO A 81 -16.69 -36.13 10.06
CA PRO A 81 -17.94 -35.39 9.87
C PRO A 81 -17.83 -33.96 10.43
N LEU A 82 -17.99 -32.99 9.53
CA LEU A 82 -18.34 -31.58 9.73
C LEU A 82 -17.80 -30.94 11.03
N GLN A 83 -16.52 -30.56 11.00
CA GLN A 83 -16.02 -29.46 11.82
C GLN A 83 -15.85 -28.24 10.92
N GLU A 84 -16.34 -27.09 11.37
CA GLU A 84 -16.33 -25.81 10.65
C GLU A 84 -14.95 -25.52 10.05
N VAL A 85 -14.90 -25.58 8.72
CA VAL A 85 -13.78 -25.17 7.89
C VAL A 85 -13.82 -23.65 7.88
N TRP A 86 -12.96 -23.00 8.67
CA TRP A 86 -12.89 -21.55 8.62
C TRP A 86 -12.22 -21.14 7.30
N ALA A 87 -13.06 -20.74 6.35
CA ALA A 87 -12.67 -20.25 5.04
C ALA A 87 -12.61 -18.72 5.09
N GLY A 88 -11.42 -18.20 5.40
CA GLY A 88 -11.15 -16.77 5.30
C GLY A 88 -11.07 -16.35 3.83
N HIS A 89 -11.63 -15.19 3.53
CA HIS A 89 -11.41 -14.48 2.28
C HIS A 89 -10.37 -13.39 2.55
N CYS A 90 -9.27 -13.36 1.79
CA CYS A 90 -8.29 -12.28 1.85
C CYS A 90 -8.38 -11.38 0.62
N ASP A 91 -7.98 -10.11 0.80
CA ASP A 91 -8.00 -9.13 -0.29
C ASP A 91 -7.08 -9.56 -1.45
N CYS A 92 -5.94 -10.16 -1.15
CA CYS A 92 -5.04 -10.72 -2.16
C CYS A 92 -4.23 -11.90 -1.62
N TRP A 93 -3.91 -12.85 -2.48
CA TRP A 93 -2.90 -13.87 -2.24
C TRP A 93 -1.74 -13.67 -3.20
N LEU A 94 -0.51 -13.64 -2.68
CA LEU A 94 0.72 -13.56 -3.46
C LEU A 94 1.43 -14.91 -3.48
N SER A 95 1.93 -15.31 -4.65
CA SER A 95 2.75 -16.52 -4.78
C SER A 95 4.23 -16.24 -4.47
N GLY A 96 4.90 -17.23 -3.88
CA GLY A 96 6.33 -17.20 -3.58
C GLY A 96 6.96 -18.58 -3.61
N GLY A 97 7.21 -19.12 -4.81
CA GLY A 97 7.78 -20.45 -4.96
C GLY A 97 6.87 -21.52 -4.36
N GLU A 98 7.37 -22.28 -3.39
CA GLU A 98 6.63 -23.36 -2.71
C GLU A 98 5.58 -22.87 -1.70
N TYR A 99 5.57 -21.58 -1.37
CA TYR A 99 4.68 -20.99 -0.36
C TYR A 99 3.96 -19.75 -0.88
N GLY A 100 2.83 -19.42 -0.26
CA GLY A 100 2.04 -18.24 -0.58
C GLY A 100 1.89 -17.32 0.63
N GLU A 101 1.60 -16.06 0.36
CA GLU A 101 1.41 -15.00 1.35
C GLU A 101 0.00 -14.42 1.23
N LEU A 102 -0.77 -14.47 2.33
CA LEU A 102 -2.09 -13.85 2.42
C LEU A 102 -1.96 -12.36 2.72
N ILE A 103 -2.72 -11.54 2.03
CA ILE A 103 -2.68 -10.08 2.16
C ILE A 103 -4.05 -9.57 2.56
N GLU A 104 -4.07 -8.73 3.60
CA GLU A 104 -5.20 -7.89 3.95
C GLU A 104 -4.77 -6.43 3.87
N ALA A 105 -5.57 -5.62 3.22
CA ALA A 105 -5.32 -4.21 2.99
C ALA A 105 -6.30 -3.35 3.80
N LYS A 106 -5.83 -2.18 4.21
CA LYS A 106 -6.68 -1.10 4.72
C LYS A 106 -6.30 0.21 4.03
N GLN A 107 -7.29 0.98 3.61
CA GLN A 107 -7.07 2.32 3.03
C GLN A 107 -7.60 3.43 3.95
N GLU A 108 -6.79 4.48 4.16
CA GLU A 108 -7.25 5.70 4.81
C GLU A 108 -6.54 6.94 4.25
N PHE A 109 -7.29 8.03 4.05
CA PHE A 109 -6.74 9.28 3.54
C PHE A 109 -5.93 10.02 4.61
N LEU A 110 -4.73 10.45 4.23
CA LEU A 110 -3.76 11.08 5.11
C LEU A 110 -3.59 12.56 4.77
N ALA A 111 -3.93 13.44 5.69
CA ALA A 111 -3.67 14.87 5.50
C ALA A 111 -2.17 15.14 5.65
N ILE A 112 -1.54 15.72 4.63
CA ILE A 112 -0.08 15.94 4.57
C ILE A 112 0.47 16.74 5.77
N ARG A 113 -0.31 17.68 6.31
CA ARG A 113 0.05 18.54 7.46
C ARG A 113 -0.49 18.04 8.80
N SER A 114 -0.98 16.80 8.89
CA SER A 114 -1.49 16.27 10.15
C SER A 114 -0.34 15.98 11.12
N PRO A 115 -0.33 16.55 12.33
CA PRO A 115 0.65 16.16 13.36
C PRO A 115 0.44 14.72 13.83
N LEU A 116 -0.69 14.10 13.49
CA LEU A 116 -1.04 12.72 13.84
C LEU A 116 -0.79 11.75 12.68
N ALA A 117 -0.16 12.18 11.58
CA ALA A 117 -0.01 11.37 10.38
C ALA A 117 0.65 10.01 10.64
N ALA A 118 1.76 9.98 11.38
CA ALA A 118 2.44 8.73 11.75
C ALA A 118 1.55 7.81 12.60
N LYS A 119 0.90 8.37 13.63
CA LYS A 119 -0.01 7.60 14.49
C LYS A 119 -1.22 7.05 13.73
N GLN A 120 -1.74 7.82 12.76
CA GLN A 120 -2.83 7.39 11.89
C GLN A 120 -2.37 6.25 10.98
N ALA A 121 -1.19 6.39 10.35
CA ALA A 121 -0.59 5.36 9.50
C ALA A 121 -0.37 4.05 10.26
N GLU A 122 0.20 4.11 11.47
CA GLU A 122 0.39 2.94 12.34
C GLU A 122 -0.94 2.29 12.71
N ARG A 123 -1.96 3.07 13.07
CA ARG A 123 -3.29 2.53 13.37
C ARG A 123 -3.88 1.77 12.18
N VAL A 124 -3.78 2.32 10.97
CA VAL A 124 -4.31 1.67 9.75
C VAL A 124 -3.53 0.38 9.46
N LEU A 125 -2.20 0.40 9.64
CA LEU A 125 -1.38 -0.79 9.51
C LEU A 125 -1.72 -1.85 10.56
N ASP A 126 -1.93 -1.46 11.82
CA ASP A 126 -2.35 -2.36 12.90
C ASP A 126 -3.70 -3.02 12.57
N GLN A 127 -4.64 -2.27 12.00
CA GLN A 127 -5.93 -2.81 11.53
C GLN A 127 -5.74 -3.84 10.41
N ALA A 128 -4.89 -3.55 9.43
CA ALA A 128 -4.59 -4.47 8.34
C ALA A 128 -3.90 -5.75 8.83
N VAL A 129 -2.95 -5.63 9.77
CA VAL A 129 -2.26 -6.79 10.37
C VAL A 129 -3.19 -7.63 11.22
N ALA A 130 -4.09 -7.01 11.98
CA ALA A 130 -5.11 -7.73 12.74
C ALA A 130 -6.05 -8.50 11.80
N ALA A 131 -6.48 -7.90 10.69
CA ALA A 131 -7.25 -8.58 9.65
C ALA A 131 -6.45 -9.76 9.06
N ALA A 132 -5.19 -9.54 8.67
CA ALA A 132 -4.33 -10.59 8.10
C ALA A 132 -4.14 -11.76 9.07
N SER A 133 -3.99 -11.47 10.36
CA SER A 133 -3.85 -12.48 11.40
C SER A 133 -5.13 -13.30 11.56
N MET A 134 -6.30 -12.67 11.49
CA MET A 134 -7.57 -13.39 11.51
C MET A 134 -7.68 -14.27 10.27
N THR A 135 -7.48 -13.71 9.07
CA THR A 135 -7.57 -14.43 7.78
C THR A 135 -6.58 -15.58 7.63
N ARG A 136 -5.40 -15.48 8.24
CA ARG A 136 -4.46 -16.60 8.34
C ARG A 136 -5.02 -17.74 9.20
N GLY A 137 -5.62 -17.41 10.35
CA GLY A 137 -6.00 -18.41 11.35
C GLY A 137 -4.84 -19.35 11.67
N ASP A 138 -5.10 -20.66 11.63
CA ASP A 138 -4.10 -21.72 11.81
C ASP A 138 -3.45 -22.19 10.48
N ALA A 139 -3.69 -21.50 9.36
CA ALA A 139 -3.11 -21.89 8.08
C ALA A 139 -1.58 -21.76 8.10
N PRO A 140 -0.83 -22.71 7.51
CA PRO A 140 0.63 -22.68 7.44
C PRO A 140 1.15 -21.70 6.37
N LEU A 141 0.44 -20.60 6.14
CA LEU A 141 0.79 -19.56 5.16
C LEU A 141 1.25 -18.32 5.90
N SER A 142 2.23 -17.61 5.35
CA SER A 142 2.55 -16.27 5.85
C SER A 142 1.39 -15.33 5.56
N ALA A 143 1.23 -14.28 6.38
CA ALA A 143 0.23 -13.25 6.14
C ALA A 143 0.83 -11.87 6.41
N THR A 144 0.40 -10.87 5.64
CA THR A 144 0.89 -9.49 5.71
C THR A 144 -0.28 -8.52 5.66
N GLY A 145 -0.26 -7.56 6.58
CA GLY A 145 -1.18 -6.42 6.56
C GLY A 145 -0.57 -5.26 5.78
N LEU A 146 -1.36 -4.62 4.92
CA LEU A 146 -0.97 -3.44 4.13
C LEU A 146 -1.83 -2.23 4.47
N ALA A 147 -1.20 -1.07 4.59
CA ALA A 147 -1.88 0.21 4.71
C ALA A 147 -1.62 1.07 3.46
N PHE A 148 -2.67 1.30 2.67
CA PHE A 148 -2.66 2.27 1.58
C PHE A 148 -3.08 3.65 2.13
N LEU A 149 -2.21 4.64 1.97
CA LEU A 149 -2.38 5.97 2.55
C LEU A 149 -2.36 7.04 1.45
N PRO A 150 -3.47 7.25 0.71
CA PRO A 150 -3.60 8.37 -0.20
C PRO A 150 -3.39 9.69 0.56
N VAL A 151 -2.46 10.51 0.09
CA VAL A 151 -2.14 11.79 0.71
C VAL A 151 -3.02 12.86 0.10
N PHE A 152 -3.54 13.76 0.94
CA PHE A 152 -4.29 14.92 0.48
C PHE A 152 -3.86 16.23 1.15
N LEU A 153 -4.11 17.32 0.44
CA LEU A 153 -4.02 18.69 0.94
C LEU A 153 -5.30 19.43 0.56
N ARG A 154 -5.95 20.10 1.51
CA ARG A 154 -7.11 20.96 1.18
C ARG A 154 -6.67 22.07 0.24
N ALA A 155 -7.39 22.29 -0.85
CA ALA A 155 -7.07 23.27 -1.89
C ALA A 155 -7.01 24.71 -1.35
N SER A 156 -7.76 25.01 -0.27
CA SER A 156 -7.68 26.29 0.43
C SER A 156 -6.35 26.55 1.13
N CYS A 157 -5.52 25.52 1.33
CA CYS A 157 -4.21 25.61 1.98
C CYS A 157 -3.05 25.77 0.99
N ASN A 158 -3.36 26.24 -0.23
CA ASN A 158 -2.50 26.36 -1.42
C ASN A 158 -1.00 26.51 -1.05
N PRO A 159 -0.17 25.50 -1.31
CA PRO A 159 1.19 25.50 -0.80
C PRO A 159 2.09 26.44 -1.62
N GLU A 160 3.00 27.14 -0.94
CA GLU A 160 3.93 28.05 -1.61
C GLU A 160 5.10 27.26 -2.25
N GLY A 161 5.14 27.20 -3.58
CA GLY A 161 6.31 26.73 -4.35
C GLY A 161 6.97 25.45 -3.80
N ASN A 162 8.28 25.53 -3.50
CA ASN A 162 9.11 24.41 -3.03
C ASN A 162 8.71 23.85 -1.64
N GLN A 163 7.84 24.54 -0.90
CA GLN A 163 7.36 24.07 0.40
C GLN A 163 6.60 22.76 0.27
N PHE A 164 5.80 22.60 -0.79
CA PHE A 164 4.97 21.40 -0.97
C PHE A 164 5.82 20.14 -1.15
N GLU A 165 6.89 20.21 -1.94
CA GLU A 165 7.81 19.09 -2.15
C GLU A 165 8.52 18.71 -0.85
N THR A 166 8.93 19.71 -0.08
CA THR A 166 9.56 19.51 1.24
C THR A 166 8.58 18.81 2.20
N GLU A 167 7.30 19.20 2.19
CA GLU A 167 6.27 18.54 3.01
C GLU A 167 6.07 17.07 2.62
N LEU A 168 6.06 16.76 1.31
CA LEU A 168 5.94 15.38 0.82
C LEU A 168 7.17 14.53 1.22
N GLN A 169 8.37 15.09 1.09
CA GLN A 169 9.61 14.41 1.51
C GLN A 169 9.63 14.17 3.03
N ASN A 170 9.27 15.17 3.82
CA ASN A 170 9.21 15.05 5.27
C ASN A 170 8.17 14.02 5.72
N LEU A 171 7.02 13.94 5.04
CA LEU A 171 6.02 12.92 5.29
C LEU A 171 6.57 11.51 5.01
N ALA A 172 7.21 11.30 3.86
CA ALA A 172 7.84 10.01 3.53
C ALA A 172 8.92 9.63 4.54
N LEU A 173 9.79 10.56 4.94
CA LEU A 173 10.82 10.33 5.95
C LEU A 173 10.21 9.99 7.33
N GLY A 174 9.16 10.70 7.73
CA GLY A 174 8.46 10.44 8.99
C GLY A 174 7.86 9.04 9.05
N LEU A 175 7.26 8.58 7.94
CA LEU A 175 6.61 7.27 7.88
C LEU A 175 7.59 6.10 7.73
N GLN A 176 8.84 6.35 7.31
CA GLN A 176 9.92 5.34 7.36
C GLN A 176 10.35 4.97 8.79
N ALA A 177 9.90 5.71 9.81
CA ALA A 177 10.13 5.43 11.21
C ALA A 177 8.98 4.66 11.88
N CYS A 178 7.85 4.47 11.18
CA CYS A 178 6.76 3.64 11.67
C CYS A 178 7.22 2.20 11.84
N ASN A 179 6.57 1.48 12.77
CA ASN A 179 6.80 0.04 12.96
C ASN A 179 6.20 -0.77 11.80
N ALA A 180 6.90 -0.77 10.66
CA ALA A 180 6.56 -1.47 9.43
C ALA A 180 7.78 -2.23 8.90
N ASP A 181 7.56 -3.38 8.27
CA ASP A 181 8.61 -4.17 7.65
C ASP A 181 9.09 -3.52 6.35
N PHE A 182 8.20 -2.81 5.67
CA PHE A 182 8.53 -2.01 4.50
C PHE A 182 7.60 -0.81 4.35
N VAL A 183 8.12 0.21 3.65
CA VAL A 183 7.41 1.43 3.31
C VAL A 183 7.74 1.80 1.87
N ALA A 184 6.74 2.19 1.08
CA ALA A 184 6.91 2.76 -0.25
C ALA A 184 6.12 4.05 -0.38
N TRP A 185 6.57 4.94 -1.27
CA TRP A 185 5.89 6.20 -1.55
C TRP A 185 5.99 6.54 -3.03
N CYS A 186 4.92 7.14 -3.53
CA CYS A 186 4.87 7.66 -4.88
C CYS A 186 4.10 8.98 -4.89
N PHE A 187 4.80 10.07 -5.22
CA PHE A 187 4.23 11.40 -5.44
C PHE A 187 4.54 11.87 -6.86
N PRO A 188 3.73 11.44 -7.86
CA PRO A 188 3.92 11.82 -9.25
C PRO A 188 3.76 13.33 -9.42
N SER A 189 4.68 13.96 -10.13
CA SER A 189 4.59 15.36 -10.55
C SER A 189 3.29 15.65 -11.31
N ALA A 190 2.85 14.71 -12.16
CA ALA A 190 1.63 14.80 -12.96
C ALA A 190 0.33 14.94 -12.14
N THR A 191 0.28 14.40 -10.92
CA THR A 191 -0.93 14.40 -10.09
C THR A 191 -0.87 15.35 -8.89
N ARG A 192 0.19 16.15 -8.73
CA ARG A 192 0.32 17.11 -7.62
C ARG A 192 -0.82 18.12 -7.52
N ASN A 193 -1.36 18.51 -8.69
CA ASN A 193 -2.49 19.42 -8.79
C ASN A 193 -3.80 18.70 -9.12
N TYR A 194 -3.82 17.36 -9.05
CA TYR A 194 -5.03 16.59 -9.29
C TYR A 194 -6.03 16.84 -8.16
N LEU A 195 -7.24 17.28 -8.52
CA LEU A 195 -8.33 17.45 -7.57
C LEU A 195 -9.05 16.11 -7.38
N GLY A 196 -9.16 15.67 -6.13
CA GLY A 196 -9.95 14.51 -5.75
C GLY A 196 -11.43 14.70 -6.03
N HIS A 197 -12.24 13.66 -5.75
CA HIS A 197 -13.66 13.63 -6.10
C HIS A 197 -14.47 14.80 -5.54
N SER A 198 -14.08 15.33 -4.37
CA SER A 198 -14.73 16.48 -3.74
C SER A 198 -14.47 17.81 -4.48
N GLY A 199 -13.46 17.88 -5.35
CA GLY A 199 -13.00 19.10 -5.99
C GLY A 199 -12.30 20.08 -5.03
N THR A 200 -12.13 19.71 -3.76
CA THR A 200 -11.58 20.61 -2.72
C THR A 200 -10.26 20.13 -2.14
N GLU A 201 -9.74 19.00 -2.62
CA GLU A 201 -8.56 18.34 -2.09
C GLU A 201 -7.60 18.02 -3.23
N LEU A 202 -6.36 18.46 -3.10
CA LEU A 202 -5.25 18.06 -3.95
C LEU A 202 -4.77 16.68 -3.52
N MET A 203 -4.47 15.81 -4.48
CA MET A 203 -4.14 14.41 -4.26
C MET A 203 -2.74 14.10 -4.78
N PRO A 204 -1.67 14.54 -4.10
CA PRO A 204 -0.31 14.51 -4.64
C PRO A 204 0.34 13.13 -4.75
N GLY A 205 -0.22 12.10 -4.09
CA GLY A 205 0.35 10.77 -4.15
C GLY A 205 -0.17 9.85 -3.06
N ILE A 206 0.56 8.77 -2.84
CA ILE A 206 0.20 7.68 -1.94
C ILE A 206 1.44 7.15 -1.23
N LEU A 207 1.27 6.71 0.02
CA LEU A 207 2.20 5.83 0.70
C LEU A 207 1.61 4.43 0.87
N LEU A 208 2.48 3.44 0.96
CA LEU A 208 2.18 2.06 1.28
C LEU A 208 3.07 1.64 2.45
N LEU A 209 2.46 1.17 3.54
CA LEU A 209 3.18 0.49 4.62
C LEU A 209 2.77 -0.97 4.61
N GLY A 210 3.70 -1.87 4.94
CA GLY A 210 3.38 -3.27 5.13
C GLY A 210 4.13 -3.89 6.29
N ARG A 211 3.49 -4.85 6.95
CA ARG A 211 4.05 -5.58 8.07
C ARG A 211 3.48 -7.00 8.09
N ALA A 212 4.37 -7.97 8.26
CA ALA A 212 3.98 -9.35 8.39
C ALA A 212 3.31 -9.61 9.75
N VAL A 213 2.39 -10.57 9.76
CA VAL A 213 1.86 -11.16 10.98
C VAL A 213 2.97 -12.00 11.62
N ALA A 214 3.17 -11.85 12.92
CA ALA A 214 4.13 -12.67 13.66
C ALA A 214 3.73 -14.16 13.62
N ASP A 215 4.73 -15.03 13.62
CA ASP A 215 4.52 -16.48 13.77
C ASP A 215 4.00 -16.84 15.17
#